data_AF-A0A8H7VVN0-F1
#
_entry.id   AF-A0A8H7VVN0-F1
#
_cell.length_a   1.000
_cell.length_b   1.000
_cell.length_c   1.000
_cell.angle_alpha   90.00
_cell.angle_beta   90.00
_cell.angle_gamma   90.00
#
_symmetry.space_group_name_H-M   'P 1'
#
loop_
_entity.id
_entity.type
_entity.pdbx_description
1 polymer ?
#
loop_
_entity_poly.entity_id
_entity_poly.type
_entity_poly.pdbx_seq_one_letter_code
_entity_poly.pdbx_strand_id
1 'polypeptide(L)' 'MTTQTIEPEQRKELFQLSLEAREASYSPYSKFRVGAALLTKDGSLFKGCNVENASYGKFMG' A
#
# COMPACT_ATOMS: atom_id res chain seq x y z
N MET A 1 -15.05 -18.98 7.89
CA MET A 1 -14.11 -18.06 7.21
C MET A 1 -13.26 -18.91 6.28
N THR A 2 -13.46 -18.83 4.97
CA THR A 2 -12.55 -19.45 4.00
C THR A 2 -11.33 -18.55 3.85
N THR A 3 -10.16 -19.05 4.24
CA THR A 3 -8.88 -18.46 3.85
C THR A 3 -8.76 -18.63 2.35
N GLN A 4 -8.79 -17.53 1.59
CA GLN A 4 -8.37 -17.58 0.19
C GLN A 4 -6.87 -17.79 0.17
N THR A 5 -6.43 -18.92 -0.38
CA THR A 5 -5.03 -19.17 -0.66
C THR A 5 -4.63 -18.25 -1.81
N ILE A 6 -3.63 -17.41 -1.59
CA ILE A 6 -3.06 -16.57 -2.65
C ILE A 6 -2.08 -17.45 -3.44
N GLU A 7 -2.32 -17.62 -4.74
CA GLU A 7 -1.45 -18.40 -5.60
C GLU A 7 -0.09 -17.72 -5.78
N PRO A 8 1.00 -18.47 -6.05
CA PRO A 8 2.35 -17.91 -6.19
C PRO A 8 2.46 -16.79 -7.23
N GLU A 9 1.72 -16.89 -8.34
CA GLU A 9 1.70 -15.87 -9.39
C GLU A 9 0.94 -14.61 -8.95
N GLN A 10 -0.20 -14.77 -8.27
CA GLN A 10 -0.92 -13.63 -7.67
C GLN A 10 -0.08 -12.91 -6.62
N ARG A 11 0.74 -13.66 -5.87
CA ARG A 11 1.68 -13.08 -4.90
C ARG A 11 2.75 -12.23 -5.58
N LYS A 12 3.30 -12.68 -6.71
CA LYS A 12 4.26 -11.89 -7.50
C LYS A 12 3.61 -10.62 -8.03
N GLU A 13 2.39 -10.74 -8.56
CA GLU A 13 1.63 -9.60 -9.08
C GLU A 13 1.33 -8.57 -8.00
N LEU A 14 0.85 -9.01 -6.83
CA LEU A 14 0.63 -8.15 -5.67
C LEU A 14 1.90 -7.44 -5.21
N PHE A 15 3.04 -8.15 -5.21
CA PHE A 15 4.33 -7.55 -4.86
C PHE A 15 4.76 -6.48 -5.88
N GLN A 16 4.58 -6.75 -7.17
CA GLN A 16 4.88 -5.78 -8.22
C GLN A 16 3.98 -4.53 -8.13
N LEU A 17 2.68 -4.71 -7.92
CA LEU A 17 1.72 -3.62 -7.76
C LEU A 17 2.02 -2.75 -6.54
N SER A 18 2.45 -3.36 -5.43
CA SER A 18 2.81 -2.62 -4.22
C SER A 18 4.12 -1.83 -4.39
N LEU A 19 5.10 -2.37 -5.13
CA LEU A 19 6.29 -1.61 -5.51
C LEU A 19 5.96 -0.42 -6.41
N GLU A 20 5.09 -0.61 -7.41
CA GLU A 20 4.64 0.49 -8.28
C GLU A 20 3.88 1.56 -7.49
N ALA A 21 2.99 1.15 -6.58
CA ALA A 21 2.21 2.08 -5.77
C ALA A 21 3.12 2.95 -4.90
N ARG A 22 4.20 2.39 -4.36
CA ARG A 22 5.18 3.12 -3.55
C ARG A 22 5.75 4.35 -4.27
N GLU A 23 5.90 4.30 -5.60
CA GLU A 23 6.43 5.43 -6.38
C GLU A 23 5.46 6.62 -6.44
N ALA A 24 4.16 6.37 -6.21
CA ALA A 24 3.15 7.43 -6.09
C ALA A 24 3.04 8.02 -4.67
N SER A 25 3.84 7.53 -3.71
CA SER A 25 3.80 8.00 -2.33
C SER A 25 4.14 9.49 -2.22
N TYR A 26 3.25 10.23 -1.57
CA TYR A 26 3.48 11.62 -1.20
C TYR A 26 3.90 11.68 0.28
N SER A 27 5.22 11.64 0.53
CA SER A 27 5.78 11.61 1.89
C SER A 27 6.88 12.65 2.09
N PRO A 28 6.58 13.96 1.98
CA PRO A 28 7.60 14.99 2.09
C PRO A 28 8.15 15.18 3.51
N TYR A 29 7.46 14.70 4.56
CA TYR A 29 7.83 14.95 5.95
C TYR A 29 8.75 13.84 6.48
N SER A 30 8.28 12.59 6.48
CA SER A 30 9.10 11.47 6.96
C SER A 30 10.09 10.95 5.89
N LYS A 31 9.79 11.20 4.61
CA LYS A 31 10.48 10.58 3.45
C LYS A 31 10.35 9.06 3.39
N PHE A 32 9.51 8.46 4.22
CA PHE A 32 9.29 7.02 4.26
C PHE A 32 8.16 6.63 3.30
N ARG A 33 8.53 6.10 2.12
CA ARG A 33 7.58 5.70 1.09
C ARG A 33 7.07 4.28 1.32
N VAL A 34 5.75 4.12 1.37
CA VAL A 34 5.05 2.83 1.54
C VAL A 34 4.08 2.63 0.38
N GLY A 35 4.09 1.43 -0.19
CA GLY A 35 3.12 0.96 -1.17
C GLY A 35 2.47 -0.33 -0.71
N ALA A 36 1.19 -0.50 -1.05
CA ALA A 36 0.37 -1.65 -0.69
C ALA A 36 -0.47 -2.10 -1.90
N ALA A 37 -0.77 -3.39 -1.95
CA ALA A 37 -1.67 -3.97 -2.93
C ALA A 37 -2.64 -4.94 -2.25
N LEU A 38 -3.88 -4.98 -2.72
CA LEU A 38 -4.96 -5.78 -2.17
C LEU A 38 -5.59 -6.62 -3.28
N LEU A 39 -5.80 -7.89 -3.02
CA LEU A 39 -6.61 -8.80 -3.84
C LEU A 39 -7.95 -9.01 -3.13
N THR A 40 -9.05 -8.76 -3.83
CA THR A 40 -10.40 -8.96 -3.31
C THR A 40 -10.94 -10.34 -3.69
N LYS A 41 -12.05 -10.73 -3.06
CA LYS A 41 -12.61 -12.08 -3.23
C LYS A 41 -13.14 -12.35 -4.64
N ASP A 42 -13.53 -11.30 -5.36
CA ASP A 42 -13.97 -11.27 -6.75
C ASP A 42 -12.80 -11.23 -7.75
N GLY A 43 -11.54 -11.23 -7.27
CA GLY A 43 -10.35 -11.22 -8.12
C GLY A 43 -9.86 -9.83 -8.52
N SER A 44 -10.53 -8.77 -8.06
CA SER A 44 -10.10 -7.40 -8.34
C SER A 44 -8.82 -7.05 -7.56
N LEU A 45 -7.94 -6.29 -8.22
CA LEU A 45 -6.67 -5.83 -7.65
C LEU A 45 -6.71 -4.32 -7.41
N PHE A 46 -6.32 -3.92 -6.21
CA PHE A 46 -6.22 -2.52 -5.83
C PHE A 46 -4.81 -2.22 -5.35
N LYS A 47 -4.33 -1.00 -5.62
CA LYS A 47 -3.03 -0.53 -5.16
C LYS A 47 -3.17 0.81 -4.43
N GLY A 48 -2.31 1.05 -3.46
CA GLY A 48 -2.36 2.25 -2.63
C GLY A 48 -0.98 2.61 -2.09
N CYS A 49 -0.81 3.86 -1.71
CA CYS A 49 0.42 4.35 -1.09
C CYS A 49 0.10 5.28 0.06
N ASN A 50 1.08 5.52 0.92
CA ASN A 50 0.92 6.51 1.97
C ASN A 50 0.96 7.94 1.40
N VAL A 51 0.08 8.78 1.93
CA VAL A 51 0.00 10.21 1.65
C VAL A 51 0.06 10.93 2.98
N GLU A 52 1.15 11.66 3.20
CA GLU A 52 1.34 12.43 4.42
C GLU A 52 0.67 13.79 4.32
N ASN A 53 0.17 14.26 5.46
CA ASN A 53 -0.36 15.59 5.64
C ASN A 53 0.54 16.35 6.62
N ALA A 54 0.71 17.66 6.40
CA ALA A 54 1.42 18.59 7.29
C ALA A 54 0.96 18.53 8.76
N SER A 55 -0.25 18.01 9.00
CA SER A 55 -0.80 17.80 10.32
C SER A 55 -0.25 16.52 11.00
N TYR A 56 1.06 16.30 10.97
CA TYR A 56 1.71 15.48 11.99
C TYR A 56 1.68 16.30 13.28
N GLY A 57 0.91 15.84 14.27
CA GLY A 57 0.49 16.62 15.44
C GLY A 57 1.58 17.51 16.04
N LYS A 58 1.35 18.83 16.00
CA LYS A 58 2.00 19.80 16.89
C LYS A 58 1.46 19.56 18.30
N PHE A 59 1.94 18.52 18.98
CA PHE A 59 1.89 18.51 20.44
C PHE A 59 3.07 19.34 20.92
N MET A 60 2.81 20.63 21.16
CA MET A 60 3.64 21.46 22.03
C MET A 60 2.96 21.47 23.39
N GLY A 61 3.72 21.17 24.44
CA GLY A 61 3.30 21.16 25.84
C GLY A 61 3.96 20.02 26.58
#